data_AF-A0A1J4KYK1-F1
#
_entry.id   AF-A0A1J4KYK1-F1
#
_cell.length_a   1.000
_cell.length_b   1.000
_cell.length_c   1.000
_cell.angle_alpha   90.00
_cell.angle_beta   90.00
_cell.angle_gamma   90.00
#
_symmetry.space_group_name_H-M   'P 1'
#
loop_
_entity.id
_entity.type
_entity.pdbx_description
1 polymer ?
#
loop_
_entity_poly.entity_id
_entity_poly.type
_entity_poly.pdbx_seq_one_letter_code
_entity_poly.pdbx_strand_id
1 'polypeptide(L)'
;MAELITHTPTMISHSLQCDQAATTAHFSTIGSFFSNTARDNLLTFNEIESTDPVTLMIDLDETLIHSSFEKPEFYSFSLDVPFNNSVYTVYVQIRPGAEEFIRQLCFLSYGSLINKIAREDNRDNFMNYYNSIFQNGSNLSNSDASSEGMSAANGFNTGFLRIDESNFMQIRNNLNFFRKGVFDVFIFTASMPEYAVPVVQKLVPWFPTSHILTRQYCRIVNISGQNDSTSNSQSCPVIVKDLTVFKRDLARMIIVDNSAESFMLQPENGILASTWIGDVTDFTLLDNLFPMLTAVAMARDVRVAMHPSA
;
A
#
# COMPACT_ATOMS: atom_id res chain seq x y z
N MET A 1 -3.11 17.79 41.80
CA MET A 1 -3.89 18.81 41.06
C MET A 1 -3.09 19.20 39.83
N ALA A 2 -3.17 18.39 38.77
CA ALA A 2 -2.61 18.70 37.46
C ALA A 2 -3.78 18.62 36.48
N GLU A 3 -4.04 19.72 35.79
CA GLU A 3 -5.23 19.96 34.98
C GLU A 3 -5.26 19.07 33.74
N LEU A 4 -6.42 18.45 33.52
CA LEU A 4 -6.87 17.89 32.27
C LEU A 4 -6.88 19.02 31.23
N ILE A 5 -6.01 18.98 30.23
CA ILE A 5 -6.18 19.80 29.03
C ILE A 5 -7.23 19.10 28.17
N THR A 6 -8.50 19.41 28.45
CA THR A 6 -9.59 19.27 27.49
C THR A 6 -9.41 20.38 26.46
N HIS A 7 -8.84 20.09 25.30
CA HIS A 7 -8.87 20.99 24.15
C HIS A 7 -9.71 20.35 23.05
N THR A 8 -10.94 20.84 22.94
CA THR A 8 -11.68 20.90 21.68
C THR A 8 -10.80 21.57 20.63
N PRO A 9 -10.58 20.99 19.44
CA PRO A 9 -9.81 21.67 18.40
C PRO A 9 -10.63 22.84 17.86
N THR A 10 -10.23 24.06 18.19
CA THR A 10 -10.71 25.25 17.50
C THR A 10 -10.04 25.27 16.12
N MET A 11 -10.85 25.09 15.08
CA MET A 11 -10.48 25.26 13.67
C MET A 11 -9.68 26.56 13.47
N ILE A 12 -8.40 26.44 13.14
CA ILE A 12 -7.67 27.50 12.43
C ILE A 12 -7.64 27.06 10.97
N SER A 13 -8.60 27.62 10.22
CA SER A 13 -8.66 27.59 8.78
C SER A 13 -7.46 28.33 8.20
N HIS A 14 -6.43 27.60 7.78
CA HIS A 14 -5.62 28.00 6.64
C HIS A 14 -5.83 26.95 5.54
N SER A 15 -6.34 27.44 4.43
CA SER A 15 -6.82 26.73 3.26
C SER A 15 -5.83 25.71 2.70
N LEU A 16 -6.05 24.44 3.02
CA LEU A 16 -5.96 23.36 2.04
C LEU A 16 -7.39 22.86 1.88
N GLN A 17 -8.08 23.38 0.86
CA GLN A 17 -9.41 22.92 0.51
C GLN A 17 -9.37 21.40 0.35
N CYS A 18 -10.12 20.74 1.23
CA CYS A 18 -10.63 19.40 1.03
C CYS A 18 -11.19 19.31 -0.39
N ASP A 19 -10.54 18.51 -1.23
CA ASP A 19 -11.11 18.12 -2.50
C ASP A 19 -11.25 16.61 -2.47
N GLN A 20 -12.48 16.13 -2.30
CA GLN A 20 -12.89 14.80 -2.77
C GLN A 20 -12.57 14.61 -4.27
N ALA A 21 -12.28 15.72 -4.99
CA ALA A 21 -11.73 15.73 -6.33
C ALA A 21 -10.25 15.26 -6.40
N ALA A 22 -9.44 15.36 -5.34
CA ALA A 22 -8.02 14.97 -5.38
C ALA A 22 -7.83 13.45 -5.48
N THR A 23 -8.65 12.68 -4.76
CA THR A 23 -8.69 11.21 -4.88
C THR A 23 -9.21 10.83 -6.27
N THR A 24 -10.29 11.46 -6.76
CA THR A 24 -10.87 11.18 -8.08
C THR A 24 -9.94 11.56 -9.26
N ALA A 25 -9.16 12.64 -9.13
CA ALA A 25 -8.16 13.07 -10.11
C ALA A 25 -6.90 12.17 -10.13
N HIS A 26 -6.59 11.47 -9.04
CA HIS A 26 -5.56 10.43 -9.03
C HIS A 26 -5.98 9.15 -9.79
N PHE A 27 -7.27 8.88 -9.98
CA PHE A 27 -7.71 7.66 -10.70
C PHE A 27 -7.67 7.77 -12.22
N SER A 28 -7.89 8.96 -12.80
CA SER A 28 -7.56 9.21 -14.22
C SER A 28 -6.06 9.08 -14.50
N THR A 29 -5.24 9.18 -13.44
CA THR A 29 -3.79 9.03 -13.48
C THR A 29 -3.36 7.57 -13.66
N ILE A 30 -4.10 6.57 -13.15
CA ILE A 30 -3.76 5.14 -13.37
C ILE A 30 -3.99 4.72 -14.84
N GLY A 31 -5.11 5.17 -15.45
CA GLY A 31 -5.38 4.94 -16.87
C GLY A 31 -4.36 5.64 -17.79
N SER A 32 -3.86 6.81 -17.37
CA SER A 32 -2.78 7.53 -18.06
C SER A 32 -1.36 7.09 -17.65
N PHE A 33 -1.21 6.31 -16.57
CA PHE A 33 0.04 5.65 -16.18
C PHE A 33 0.46 4.53 -17.13
N PHE A 34 -0.41 4.13 -18.06
CA PHE A 34 -0.05 3.27 -19.18
C PHE A 34 0.19 4.06 -20.48
N SER A 35 0.26 5.40 -20.41
CA SER A 35 0.74 6.24 -21.51
C SER A 35 2.27 6.15 -21.66
N ASN A 36 2.79 6.57 -22.82
CA ASN A 36 4.15 6.24 -23.28
C ASN A 36 5.29 6.60 -22.30
N THR A 37 5.16 7.64 -21.48
CA THR A 37 6.19 8.08 -20.52
C THR A 37 6.37 7.12 -19.34
N ALA A 38 5.33 6.36 -18.98
CA ALA A 38 5.36 5.44 -17.85
C ALA A 38 5.77 4.01 -18.24
N ARG A 39 5.72 3.65 -19.54
CA ARG A 39 6.25 2.36 -20.04
C ARG A 39 7.71 2.16 -19.68
N ASP A 40 8.52 3.22 -19.78
CA ASP A 40 9.94 3.18 -19.45
C ASP A 40 10.20 3.15 -17.94
N ASN A 41 9.17 3.24 -17.10
CA ASN A 41 9.29 3.14 -15.64
C ASN A 41 8.67 1.86 -15.07
N LEU A 42 8.08 0.99 -15.89
CA LEU A 42 7.57 -0.30 -15.43
C LEU A 42 8.69 -1.33 -15.29
N LEU A 43 8.59 -2.15 -14.26
CA LEU A 43 9.46 -3.31 -14.07
C LEU A 43 9.22 -4.35 -15.16
N THR A 44 10.28 -4.82 -15.77
CA THR A 44 10.30 -6.02 -16.61
C THR A 44 10.20 -7.29 -15.76
N PHE A 45 9.94 -8.44 -16.39
CA PHE A 45 9.91 -9.73 -15.70
C PHE A 45 11.20 -10.02 -14.90
N ASN A 46 12.36 -9.83 -15.53
CA ASN A 46 13.66 -10.10 -14.90
C ASN A 46 13.91 -9.16 -13.71
N GLU A 47 13.45 -7.91 -13.82
CA GLU A 47 13.54 -6.95 -12.72
C GLU A 47 12.61 -7.32 -11.57
N ILE A 48 11.40 -7.81 -11.84
CA ILE A 48 10.50 -8.29 -10.78
C ILE A 48 11.07 -9.50 -10.05
N GLU A 49 11.70 -10.43 -10.77
CA GLU A 49 12.34 -11.61 -10.15
C GLU A 49 13.46 -11.21 -9.20
N SER A 50 14.21 -10.15 -9.53
CA SER A 50 15.36 -9.67 -8.76
C SER A 50 15.04 -8.55 -7.75
N THR A 51 13.93 -7.80 -7.90
CA THR A 51 13.56 -6.70 -7.00
C THR A 51 12.85 -7.19 -5.74
N ASP A 52 13.10 -6.58 -4.59
CA ASP A 52 12.32 -6.88 -3.40
C ASP A 52 10.86 -6.39 -3.53
N PRO A 53 9.91 -7.02 -2.78
CA PRO A 53 8.55 -6.51 -2.65
C PRO A 53 8.53 -5.04 -2.19
N VAL A 54 7.48 -4.31 -2.56
CA VAL A 54 7.28 -2.95 -2.04
C VAL A 54 7.06 -3.03 -0.53
N THR A 55 7.84 -2.28 0.24
CA THR A 55 7.54 -2.11 1.67
C THR A 55 6.37 -1.14 1.80
N LEU A 56 5.24 -1.62 2.27
CA LEU A 56 4.00 -0.85 2.37
C LEU A 56 3.62 -0.66 3.83
N MET A 57 3.64 0.58 4.29
CA MET A 57 3.21 0.97 5.63
C MET A 57 1.82 1.57 5.55
N ILE A 58 0.91 1.10 6.39
CA ILE A 58 -0.47 1.58 6.43
C ILE A 58 -0.77 2.04 7.86
N ASP A 59 -1.27 3.26 8.00
CA ASP A 59 -1.73 3.75 9.28
C ASP A 59 -3.00 3.03 9.76
N LEU A 60 -3.24 3.06 11.08
CA LEU A 60 -4.33 2.32 11.72
C LEU A 60 -5.56 3.21 11.96
N ASP A 61 -5.40 4.20 12.82
CA ASP A 61 -6.49 5.03 13.33
C ASP A 61 -6.92 6.04 12.24
N GLU A 62 -8.22 6.23 12.04
CA GLU A 62 -8.80 7.06 10.97
C GLU A 62 -8.44 6.62 9.52
N THR A 63 -7.64 5.58 9.36
CA THR A 63 -7.30 4.98 8.05
C THR A 63 -8.00 3.63 7.87
N LEU A 64 -7.80 2.68 8.79
CA LEU A 64 -8.38 1.33 8.75
C LEU A 64 -9.50 1.12 9.78
N ILE A 65 -9.47 1.87 10.86
CA ILE A 65 -10.43 1.80 11.96
C ILE A 65 -10.70 3.20 12.52
N HIS A 66 -11.74 3.34 13.32
CA HIS A 66 -12.01 4.52 14.13
C HIS A 66 -12.28 4.06 15.55
N SER A 67 -11.73 4.74 16.55
CA SER A 67 -11.87 4.37 17.95
C SER A 67 -12.32 5.53 18.80
N SER A 68 -13.04 5.22 19.88
CA SER A 68 -13.58 6.20 20.83
C SER A 68 -13.56 5.65 22.26
N PHE A 69 -13.38 6.54 23.23
CA PHE A 69 -13.58 6.24 24.65
C PHE A 69 -15.05 6.33 25.07
N GLU A 70 -15.86 7.06 24.31
CA GLU A 70 -17.31 7.13 24.51
C GLU A 70 -17.97 6.02 23.70
N LYS A 71 -18.90 5.29 24.31
CA LYS A 71 -19.60 4.19 23.65
C LYS A 71 -20.48 4.72 22.50
N PRO A 72 -20.16 4.42 21.23
CA PRO A 72 -21.01 4.80 20.12
C PRO A 72 -22.23 3.87 20.04
N GLU A 73 -23.23 4.27 19.25
CA GLU A 73 -24.39 3.43 18.93
C GLU A 73 -23.95 2.12 18.22
N PHE A 74 -22.98 2.24 17.31
CA PHE A 74 -22.43 1.13 16.55
C PHE A 74 -20.92 1.01 16.75
N TYR A 75 -20.45 -0.17 17.12
CA TYR A 75 -19.03 -0.53 17.19
C TYR A 75 -18.85 -1.99 16.81
N SER A 76 -17.69 -2.33 16.26
CA SER A 76 -17.34 -3.70 15.85
C SER A 76 -16.89 -4.53 17.04
N PHE A 77 -16.08 -3.94 17.93
CA PHE A 77 -15.66 -4.57 19.19
C PHE A 77 -15.21 -3.52 20.20
N SER A 78 -15.06 -3.93 21.46
CA SER A 78 -14.40 -3.13 22.48
C SER A 78 -13.16 -3.85 23.03
N LEU A 79 -12.29 -3.09 23.66
CA LEU A 79 -11.08 -3.56 24.31
C LEU A 79 -10.76 -2.70 25.54
N ASP A 80 -10.22 -3.34 26.57
CA ASP A 80 -9.81 -2.68 27.81
C ASP A 80 -8.30 -2.41 27.74
N VAL A 81 -7.92 -1.13 27.64
CA VAL A 81 -6.53 -0.69 27.51
C VAL A 81 -6.01 -0.24 28.87
N PRO A 82 -4.95 -0.88 29.42
CA PRO A 82 -4.27 -0.36 30.59
C PRO A 82 -3.46 0.89 30.24
N PHE A 83 -3.68 1.98 30.95
CA PHE A 83 -2.92 3.22 30.81
C PHE A 83 -2.84 3.96 32.15
N ASN A 84 -1.64 4.38 32.58
CA ASN A 84 -1.43 5.12 33.84
C ASN A 84 -2.15 4.51 35.07
N ASN A 85 -1.98 3.21 35.30
CA ASN A 85 -2.61 2.45 36.40
C ASN A 85 -4.15 2.42 36.38
N SER A 86 -4.77 2.87 35.30
CA SER A 86 -6.21 2.78 35.06
C SER A 86 -6.47 1.91 33.85
N VAL A 87 -7.70 1.41 33.72
CA VAL A 87 -8.14 0.66 32.55
C VAL A 87 -9.21 1.48 31.85
N TYR A 88 -9.03 1.72 30.56
CA TYR A 88 -9.95 2.47 29.73
C TYR A 88 -10.58 1.53 28.70
N THR A 89 -11.90 1.47 28.64
CA THR A 89 -12.59 0.77 27.57
C THR A 89 -12.58 1.63 26.31
N VAL A 90 -12.05 1.08 25.23
CA VAL A 90 -12.04 1.69 23.90
C VAL A 90 -12.99 0.91 23.00
N TYR A 91 -13.86 1.63 22.30
CA TYR A 91 -14.79 1.09 21.32
C TYR A 91 -14.22 1.32 19.94
N VAL A 92 -14.21 0.28 19.10
CA VAL A 92 -13.59 0.31 17.77
C VAL A 92 -14.62 -0.01 16.71
N GLN A 93 -14.68 0.83 15.70
CA GLN A 93 -15.37 0.61 14.43
C GLN A 93 -14.33 0.24 13.38
N ILE A 94 -14.60 -0.78 12.58
CA ILE A 94 -13.74 -1.21 11.46
C ILE A 94 -14.22 -0.50 10.19
N ARG A 95 -13.29 0.11 9.43
CA ARG A 95 -13.59 0.69 8.13
C ARG A 95 -14.06 -0.41 7.18
N PRO A 96 -15.17 -0.24 6.43
CA PRO A 96 -15.64 -1.26 5.51
C PRO A 96 -14.52 -1.72 4.57
N GLY A 97 -14.36 -3.03 4.45
CA GLY A 97 -13.32 -3.64 3.62
C GLY A 97 -11.90 -3.68 4.20
N ALA A 98 -11.64 -3.16 5.42
CA ALA A 98 -10.27 -3.10 5.97
C ALA A 98 -9.59 -4.48 6.12
N GLU A 99 -10.30 -5.49 6.61
CA GLU A 99 -9.76 -6.86 6.71
C GLU A 99 -9.40 -7.42 5.32
N GLU A 100 -10.33 -7.28 4.38
CA GLU A 100 -10.17 -7.75 3.01
C GLU A 100 -9.04 -7.00 2.29
N PHE A 101 -8.90 -5.70 2.52
CA PHE A 101 -7.85 -4.86 1.99
C PHE A 101 -6.46 -5.35 2.44
N ILE A 102 -6.26 -5.54 3.75
CA ILE A 102 -4.99 -6.07 4.30
C ILE A 102 -4.72 -7.48 3.75
N ARG A 103 -5.75 -8.33 3.70
CA ARG A 103 -5.64 -9.69 3.17
C ARG A 103 -5.20 -9.68 1.71
N GLN A 104 -5.82 -8.86 0.86
CA GLN A 104 -5.43 -8.77 -0.55
C GLN A 104 -4.00 -8.28 -0.69
N LEU A 105 -3.57 -7.26 0.05
CA LEU A 105 -2.19 -6.75 -0.02
C LEU A 105 -1.16 -7.79 0.41
N CYS A 106 -1.39 -8.51 1.51
CA CYS A 106 -0.43 -9.50 2.05
C CYS A 106 -0.29 -10.73 1.15
N PHE A 107 -1.35 -11.12 0.43
CA PHE A 107 -1.37 -12.34 -0.39
C PHE A 107 -1.32 -12.07 -1.89
N LEU A 108 -1.21 -10.80 -2.32
CA LEU A 108 -1.08 -10.46 -3.73
C LEU A 108 0.27 -10.94 -4.26
N SER A 109 0.22 -11.80 -5.28
CA SER A 109 1.40 -12.16 -6.07
C SER A 109 1.43 -11.39 -7.38
N TYR A 110 2.62 -11.21 -7.95
CA TYR A 110 2.75 -10.62 -9.29
C TYR A 110 1.98 -11.42 -10.35
N GLY A 111 1.89 -12.74 -10.19
CA GLY A 111 1.07 -13.59 -11.05
C GLY A 111 -0.42 -13.23 -11.02
N SER A 112 -0.99 -13.10 -9.82
CA SER A 112 -2.38 -12.70 -9.63
C SER A 112 -2.64 -11.27 -10.12
N LEU A 113 -1.70 -10.35 -9.87
CA LEU A 113 -1.81 -8.97 -10.30
C LEU A 113 -1.85 -8.83 -11.82
N ILE A 114 -0.92 -9.49 -12.52
CA ILE A 114 -0.87 -9.48 -13.99
C ILE A 114 -2.16 -10.06 -14.58
N ASN A 115 -2.66 -11.17 -14.01
CA ASN A 115 -3.92 -11.76 -14.45
C ASN A 115 -5.13 -10.84 -14.22
N LYS A 116 -5.11 -9.99 -13.18
CA LYS A 116 -6.15 -9.01 -12.91
C LYS A 116 -6.11 -7.87 -13.94
N ILE A 117 -4.93 -7.30 -14.20
CA ILE A 117 -4.73 -6.25 -15.21
C ILE A 117 -5.10 -6.75 -16.62
N ALA A 118 -4.75 -7.99 -16.97
CA ALA A 118 -5.04 -8.56 -18.28
C ALA A 118 -6.53 -8.76 -18.56
N ARG A 119 -7.43 -8.62 -17.58
CA ARG A 119 -8.88 -8.79 -17.75
C ARG A 119 -9.64 -7.47 -18.01
N GLU A 120 -8.99 -6.31 -17.94
CA GLU A 120 -9.59 -4.99 -18.18
C GLU A 120 -9.20 -4.48 -19.58
N ASP A 121 -10.18 -4.33 -20.49
CA ASP A 121 -10.28 -3.66 -21.81
C ASP A 121 -9.06 -3.53 -22.77
N ASN A 122 -7.93 -4.16 -22.46
CA ASN A 122 -6.69 -4.05 -23.21
C ASN A 122 -5.90 -5.35 -23.19
N ARG A 123 -6.59 -6.48 -22.91
CA ARG A 123 -6.00 -7.83 -22.86
C ARG A 123 -5.08 -8.09 -24.03
N ASP A 124 -5.55 -7.81 -25.25
CA ASP A 124 -4.79 -8.14 -26.45
C ASP A 124 -3.57 -7.22 -26.60
N ASN A 125 -3.64 -5.94 -26.24
CA ASN A 125 -2.47 -5.04 -26.28
C ASN A 125 -1.46 -5.35 -25.18
N PHE A 126 -1.92 -5.63 -23.96
CA PHE A 126 -1.06 -6.05 -22.87
C PHE A 126 -0.42 -7.40 -23.18
N MET A 127 -1.21 -8.40 -23.61
CA MET A 127 -0.69 -9.72 -23.99
C MET A 127 0.18 -9.64 -25.25
N ASN A 128 -0.08 -8.75 -26.22
CA ASN A 128 0.81 -8.54 -27.37
C ASN A 128 2.11 -7.86 -26.97
N TYR A 129 2.08 -6.86 -26.09
CA TYR A 129 3.28 -6.25 -25.52
C TYR A 129 4.09 -7.27 -24.71
N TYR A 130 3.42 -7.99 -23.81
CA TYR A 130 3.98 -9.06 -23.01
C TYR A 130 4.62 -10.10 -23.95
N ASN A 131 3.84 -10.71 -24.85
CA ASN A 131 4.32 -11.70 -25.82
C ASN A 131 5.44 -11.17 -26.74
N SER A 132 5.46 -9.88 -27.10
CA SER A 132 6.53 -9.29 -27.91
C SER A 132 7.88 -9.25 -27.17
N ILE A 133 7.83 -9.09 -25.84
CA ILE A 133 9.00 -9.17 -24.97
C ILE A 133 9.43 -10.65 -24.76
N PHE A 134 8.48 -11.60 -24.76
CA PHE A 134 8.76 -13.04 -24.65
C PHE A 134 9.28 -13.69 -25.96
N GLN A 135 8.89 -13.20 -27.13
CA GLN A 135 9.34 -13.75 -28.42
C GLN A 135 10.69 -13.17 -28.89
N ASN A 136 11.07 -11.97 -28.44
CA ASN A 136 12.37 -11.38 -28.80
C ASN A 136 13.57 -12.03 -28.09
N GLY A 137 13.35 -13.05 -27.25
CA GLY A 137 14.40 -13.97 -26.77
C GLY A 137 14.87 -14.98 -27.82
N SER A 138 14.27 -15.01 -29.02
CA SER A 138 14.67 -15.91 -30.11
C SER A 138 14.86 -15.18 -31.44
N ASN A 139 15.93 -14.39 -31.56
CA ASN A 139 16.64 -14.30 -32.84
C ASN A 139 17.69 -15.43 -32.90
N LEU A 140 17.20 -16.67 -32.95
CA LEU A 140 17.94 -17.78 -33.54
C LEU A 140 17.02 -18.32 -34.63
N SER A 141 17.39 -17.97 -35.85
CA SER A 141 16.81 -18.46 -37.10
C SER A 141 16.67 -19.98 -37.05
N ASN A 142 15.43 -20.46 -37.14
CA ASN A 142 15.15 -21.81 -37.63
C ASN A 142 14.49 -21.67 -38.99
N SER A 143 15.34 -21.44 -40.01
CA SER A 143 15.19 -22.22 -41.23
C SER A 143 15.37 -23.69 -40.86
N ASP A 144 14.49 -24.54 -41.38
CA ASP A 144 14.55 -26.00 -41.35
C ASP A 144 14.22 -26.70 -40.03
N ALA A 145 12.99 -27.22 -39.95
CA ALA A 145 12.72 -28.48 -39.27
C ALA A 145 11.46 -29.13 -39.86
N SER A 146 11.65 -29.82 -40.98
CA SER A 146 10.87 -30.99 -41.34
C SER A 146 10.94 -32.04 -40.22
N SER A 147 9.85 -32.78 -40.08
CA SER A 147 9.67 -34.02 -39.34
C SER A 147 10.94 -34.87 -39.14
N GLU A 148 11.26 -35.20 -37.88
CA GLU A 148 11.47 -36.57 -37.39
C GLU A 148 11.79 -36.57 -35.89
N GLY A 149 11.36 -37.62 -35.18
CA GLY A 149 11.40 -37.69 -33.72
C GLY A 149 12.76 -38.03 -33.13
N MET A 150 12.98 -37.64 -31.88
CA MET A 150 13.95 -38.32 -31.00
C MET A 150 13.69 -38.04 -29.52
N SER A 151 14.13 -39.01 -28.73
CA SER A 151 13.86 -39.31 -27.33
C SER A 151 14.33 -38.29 -26.31
N ALA A 152 13.75 -38.40 -25.11
CA ALA A 152 14.11 -37.73 -23.87
C ALA A 152 15.62 -37.62 -23.58
N ALA A 153 16.07 -36.39 -23.30
CA ALA A 153 17.10 -36.06 -22.30
C ALA A 153 17.15 -34.53 -22.13
N ASN A 154 17.35 -34.07 -20.87
CA ASN A 154 17.37 -32.69 -20.34
C ASN A 154 16.01 -32.10 -19.96
N GLY A 155 15.60 -32.43 -18.74
CA GLY A 155 14.44 -31.87 -18.06
C GLY A 155 14.59 -30.36 -17.80
N PHE A 156 13.93 -29.56 -18.63
CA PHE A 156 13.39 -28.29 -18.19
C PHE A 156 11.92 -28.52 -17.87
N ASN A 157 11.56 -28.33 -16.61
CA ASN A 157 10.19 -28.56 -16.12
C ASN A 157 9.31 -27.40 -16.63
N THR A 158 8.74 -27.56 -17.82
CA THR A 158 7.87 -26.54 -18.43
C THR A 158 6.45 -26.74 -17.90
N GLY A 159 6.02 -25.89 -16.97
CA GLY A 159 4.63 -25.88 -16.52
C GLY A 159 3.76 -25.06 -17.47
N PHE A 160 2.49 -25.41 -17.65
CA PHE A 160 1.53 -24.56 -18.35
C PHE A 160 0.66 -23.86 -17.32
N LEU A 161 0.60 -22.53 -17.35
CA LEU A 161 -0.37 -21.76 -16.56
C LEU A 161 -1.61 -21.54 -17.41
N ARG A 162 -2.76 -21.99 -16.88
CA ARG A 162 -4.06 -21.75 -17.50
C ARG A 162 -4.46 -20.29 -17.28
N ILE A 163 -4.63 -19.55 -18.38
CA ILE A 163 -5.02 -18.13 -18.36
C ILE A 163 -6.54 -18.01 -18.35
N ASP A 164 -7.23 -18.83 -19.15
CA ASP A 164 -8.69 -18.93 -19.19
C ASP A 164 -9.12 -20.34 -19.67
N GLU A 165 -10.38 -20.50 -20.06
CA GLU A 165 -10.91 -21.81 -20.46
C GLU A 165 -10.20 -22.43 -21.67
N SER A 166 -9.64 -21.61 -22.56
CA SER A 166 -9.06 -22.03 -23.84
C SER A 166 -7.57 -21.69 -24.00
N ASN A 167 -7.00 -20.82 -23.15
CA ASN A 167 -5.63 -20.35 -23.28
C ASN A 167 -4.70 -20.87 -22.18
N PHE A 168 -3.56 -21.42 -22.60
CA PHE A 168 -2.49 -21.90 -21.74
C PHE A 168 -1.17 -21.24 -22.13
N MET A 169 -0.50 -20.62 -21.15
CA MET A 169 0.84 -20.07 -21.34
C MET A 169 1.87 -21.11 -20.95
N GLN A 170 2.79 -21.42 -21.86
CA GLN A 170 3.93 -22.29 -21.57
C GLN A 170 4.95 -21.51 -20.73
N ILE A 171 5.10 -21.90 -19.46
CA ILE A 171 6.08 -21.33 -18.54
C ILE A 171 7.30 -22.25 -18.51
N ARG A 172 8.45 -21.75 -18.94
CA ARG A 172 9.74 -22.36 -18.63
C ARG A 172 10.36 -21.62 -17.43
N ASN A 173 10.88 -22.35 -16.44
CA ASN A 173 11.69 -21.92 -15.28
C ASN A 173 11.15 -20.82 -14.32
N ASN A 174 10.02 -20.17 -14.60
CA ASN A 174 9.64 -18.91 -13.93
C ASN A 174 8.49 -19.03 -12.90
N LEU A 175 8.27 -20.20 -12.30
CA LEU A 175 7.20 -20.42 -11.31
C LEU A 175 7.37 -19.61 -10.00
N ASN A 176 8.61 -19.28 -9.62
CA ASN A 176 8.90 -18.53 -8.39
C ASN A 176 8.36 -17.08 -8.46
N PHE A 177 8.44 -16.46 -9.62
CA PHE A 177 7.87 -15.14 -9.89
C PHE A 177 6.35 -15.09 -9.59
N PHE A 178 5.60 -16.10 -10.05
CA PHE A 178 4.14 -16.15 -9.86
C PHE A 178 3.73 -16.29 -8.39
N ARG A 179 4.66 -16.68 -7.52
CA ARG A 179 4.43 -16.83 -6.07
C ARG A 179 5.04 -15.70 -5.25
N LYS A 180 5.84 -14.84 -5.87
CA LYS A 180 6.48 -13.71 -5.18
C LYS A 180 5.43 -12.67 -4.82
N GLY A 181 5.39 -12.30 -3.54
CA GLY A 181 4.50 -11.26 -3.02
C GLY A 181 4.85 -9.89 -3.63
N VAL A 182 3.83 -9.08 -3.86
CA VAL A 182 3.99 -7.70 -4.36
C VAL A 182 4.38 -6.75 -3.23
N PHE A 183 3.82 -6.94 -2.04
CA PHE A 183 4.02 -6.09 -0.87
C PHE A 183 4.61 -6.86 0.31
N ASP A 184 5.49 -6.20 1.05
CA ASP A 184 5.84 -6.51 2.43
C ASP A 184 5.11 -5.49 3.33
N VAL A 185 3.99 -5.91 3.92
CA VAL A 185 3.01 -5.02 4.55
C VAL A 185 3.32 -4.83 6.03
N PHE A 186 3.26 -3.58 6.49
CA PHE A 186 3.39 -3.15 7.87
C PHE A 186 2.19 -2.28 8.27
N ILE A 187 1.69 -2.46 9.49
CA ILE A 187 0.84 -1.47 10.14
C ILE A 187 1.77 -0.52 10.88
N PHE A 188 1.76 0.76 10.55
CA PHE A 188 2.61 1.76 11.22
C PHE A 188 1.72 2.86 11.78
N THR A 189 1.51 2.87 13.10
CA THR A 189 0.64 3.81 13.79
C THR A 189 1.40 4.62 14.83
N ALA A 190 0.96 5.87 15.03
CA ALA A 190 1.40 6.69 16.16
C ALA A 190 0.79 6.21 17.49
N SER A 191 -0.09 5.20 17.52
CA SER A 191 -0.73 4.71 18.75
C SER A 191 0.18 3.84 19.62
N MET A 192 -0.15 3.76 20.92
CA MET A 192 0.60 2.96 21.90
C MET A 192 0.41 1.45 21.66
N PRO A 193 1.41 0.59 21.94
CA PRO A 193 1.32 -0.85 21.68
C PRO A 193 0.22 -1.58 22.46
N GLU A 194 -0.09 -1.14 23.68
CA GLU A 194 -1.14 -1.71 24.53
C GLU A 194 -2.54 -1.58 23.89
N TYR A 195 -2.70 -0.62 22.98
CA TYR A 195 -3.91 -0.40 22.20
C TYR A 195 -3.80 -0.99 20.80
N ALA A 196 -2.76 -0.62 20.05
CA ALA A 196 -2.66 -0.90 18.62
C ALA A 196 -2.51 -2.40 18.32
N VAL A 197 -1.69 -3.12 19.10
CA VAL A 197 -1.46 -4.55 18.85
C VAL A 197 -2.74 -5.37 19.05
N PRO A 198 -3.50 -5.23 20.16
CA PRO A 198 -4.79 -5.89 20.31
C PRO A 198 -5.82 -5.52 19.24
N VAL A 199 -5.87 -4.26 18.79
CA VAL A 199 -6.78 -3.83 17.71
C VAL A 199 -6.46 -4.57 16.41
N VAL A 200 -5.20 -4.57 15.99
CA VAL A 200 -4.77 -5.28 14.77
C VAL A 200 -5.02 -6.78 14.90
N GLN A 201 -4.74 -7.38 16.06
CA GLN A 201 -4.98 -8.82 16.28
C GLN A 201 -6.46 -9.20 16.32
N LYS A 202 -7.37 -8.26 16.62
CA LYS A 202 -8.82 -8.46 16.48
C LYS A 202 -9.30 -8.25 15.05
N LEU A 203 -8.70 -7.31 14.32
CA LEU A 203 -9.03 -7.02 12.91
C LEU A 203 -8.51 -8.11 11.96
N VAL A 204 -7.25 -8.53 12.12
CA VAL A 204 -6.55 -9.51 11.28
C VAL A 204 -5.69 -10.44 12.17
N PRO A 205 -6.28 -11.47 12.81
CA PRO A 205 -5.59 -12.31 13.80
C PRO A 205 -4.36 -13.07 13.29
N TRP A 206 -4.24 -13.24 11.98
CA TRP A 206 -3.09 -13.89 11.33
C TRP A 206 -1.95 -12.92 11.02
N PHE A 207 -2.14 -11.62 11.19
CA PHE A 207 -1.13 -10.61 10.87
C PHE A 207 0.03 -10.67 11.88
N PRO A 208 1.29 -10.72 11.43
CA PRO A 208 2.43 -10.88 12.33
C PRO A 208 2.65 -9.65 13.19
N THR A 209 2.82 -9.83 14.50
CA THR A 209 3.06 -8.73 15.45
C THR A 209 4.36 -7.99 15.19
N SER A 210 5.36 -8.65 14.59
CA SER A 210 6.62 -8.02 14.16
C SER A 210 6.43 -7.02 13.02
N HIS A 211 5.26 -7.00 12.36
CA HIS A 211 4.91 -6.04 11.31
C HIS A 211 3.99 -4.92 11.83
N ILE A 212 3.82 -4.81 13.15
CA ILE A 212 3.04 -3.74 13.79
C ILE A 212 4.02 -2.77 14.45
N LEU A 213 4.27 -1.65 13.77
CA LEU A 213 5.08 -0.56 14.27
C LEU A 213 4.17 0.46 14.97
N THR A 214 4.41 0.65 16.26
CA THR A 214 3.63 1.53 17.13
C THR A 214 4.43 2.79 17.48
N ARG A 215 3.91 3.65 18.36
CA ARG A 215 4.51 4.93 18.77
C ARG A 215 6.01 4.89 19.07
N GLN A 216 6.50 3.77 19.59
CA GLN A 216 7.93 3.56 19.91
C GLN A 216 8.86 3.62 18.69
N TYR A 217 8.34 3.42 17.47
CA TYR A 217 9.09 3.52 16.22
C TYR A 217 8.94 4.90 15.56
N CYS A 218 8.07 5.76 16.07
CA CYS A 218 7.93 7.12 15.58
C CYS A 218 9.04 8.02 16.12
N ARG A 219 9.31 9.11 15.41
CA ARG A 219 10.20 10.19 15.84
C ARG A 219 9.39 11.39 16.26
N ILE A 220 9.83 12.07 17.30
CA ILE A 220 9.28 13.37 17.68
C ILE A 220 10.13 14.45 17.03
N VAL A 221 9.50 15.33 16.26
CA VAL A 221 10.11 16.48 15.60
C VAL A 221 9.49 17.76 16.15
N ASN A 222 10.32 18.67 16.63
CA ASN A 222 9.88 20.01 17.02
C ASN A 222 9.92 20.90 15.79
N ILE A 223 8.75 21.28 15.27
CA ILE A 223 8.66 22.24 14.17
C ILE A 223 8.74 23.64 14.77
N SER A 224 9.89 24.30 14.64
CA SER A 224 10.02 25.73 14.93
C SER A 224 9.58 26.51 13.69
N GLY A 225 8.36 27.07 13.67
CA GLY A 225 7.94 27.81 12.49
C GLY A 225 6.49 28.26 12.42
N GLN A 226 6.09 29.18 13.29
CA GLN A 226 5.48 30.41 12.76
C GLN A 226 6.20 31.57 13.45
N ASN A 227 7.00 32.31 12.67
CA ASN A 227 7.68 33.53 13.12
C ASN A 227 6.66 34.66 13.31
N ASP A 228 5.60 34.43 14.08
CA ASP A 228 4.81 35.53 14.60
C ASP A 228 5.58 36.09 15.79
N SER A 229 6.12 37.29 15.60
CA SER A 229 6.76 38.09 16.65
C SER A 229 5.79 38.52 17.76
N THR A 230 4.63 37.88 17.85
CA THR A 230 3.47 38.22 18.67
C THR A 230 2.71 36.94 19.07
N SER A 231 3.36 36.03 19.80
CA SER A 231 2.72 35.19 20.83
C SER A 231 3.73 34.19 21.38
N ASN A 232 3.61 33.83 22.65
CA ASN A 232 4.26 32.67 23.28
C ASN A 232 3.71 31.36 22.66
N SER A 233 3.80 31.18 21.35
CA SER A 233 3.33 29.98 20.65
C SER A 233 4.32 28.85 20.93
N GLN A 234 3.99 28.04 21.94
CA GLN A 234 4.71 26.83 22.28
C GLN A 234 4.69 25.89 21.07
N SER A 235 5.86 25.56 20.53
CA SER A 235 5.99 24.58 19.46
C SER A 235 5.41 23.24 19.93
N CYS A 236 4.35 22.77 19.29
CA CYS A 236 3.82 21.43 19.55
C CYS A 236 4.73 20.40 18.87
N PRO A 237 5.23 19.38 19.60
CA PRO A 237 5.96 18.28 18.99
C PRO A 237 5.07 17.52 18.02
N VAL A 238 5.58 17.27 16.81
CA VAL A 238 4.92 16.46 15.79
C VAL A 238 5.50 15.05 15.81
N ILE A 239 4.63 14.05 15.77
CA ILE A 239 5.03 12.64 15.66
C ILE A 239 5.13 12.32 14.17
N VAL A 240 6.31 11.91 13.72
CA VAL A 240 6.58 11.55 12.33
C VAL A 240 7.05 10.11 12.22
N LYS A 241 6.80 9.50 11.06
CA LYS A 241 7.13 8.12 10.69
C LYS A 241 8.29 8.16 9.70
N ASP A 242 9.51 8.07 10.23
CA ASP A 242 10.74 8.14 9.43
C ASP A 242 10.98 6.82 8.70
N LEU A 243 10.82 6.83 7.37
CA LEU A 243 10.95 5.62 6.56
C LEU A 243 12.39 5.11 6.49
N THR A 244 13.38 5.95 6.78
CA THR A 244 14.80 5.55 6.73
C THR A 244 15.16 4.49 7.78
N VAL A 245 14.33 4.32 8.81
CA VAL A 245 14.49 3.29 9.86
C VAL A 245 14.50 1.87 9.27
N PHE A 246 13.82 1.64 8.16
CA PHE A 246 13.78 0.34 7.49
C PHE A 246 15.07 0.00 6.76
N LYS A 247 15.93 0.99 6.45
CA LYS A 247 17.16 0.82 5.66
C LYS A 247 16.93 0.08 4.34
N ARG A 248 15.79 0.36 3.70
CA ARG A 248 15.40 -0.14 2.38
C ARG A 248 15.40 1.01 1.38
N ASP A 249 15.37 0.66 0.10
CA ASP A 249 15.34 1.64 -0.98
C ASP A 249 13.97 2.36 -1.01
N LEU A 250 13.99 3.70 -0.89
CA LEU A 250 12.79 4.54 -0.97
C LEU A 250 12.06 4.41 -2.32
N ALA A 251 12.73 4.00 -3.40
CA ALA A 251 12.08 3.68 -4.67
C ALA A 251 11.08 2.51 -4.55
N ARG A 252 11.17 1.71 -3.47
CA ARG A 252 10.34 0.55 -3.15
C ARG A 252 9.62 0.68 -1.80
N MET A 253 9.35 1.90 -1.33
CA MET A 253 8.63 2.14 -0.07
C MET A 253 7.42 3.04 -0.27
N ILE A 254 6.31 2.71 0.37
CA ILE A 254 5.07 3.51 0.34
C ILE A 254 4.52 3.61 1.76
N ILE A 255 4.13 4.81 2.18
CA ILE A 255 3.36 5.03 3.40
C ILE A 255 1.98 5.59 3.08
N VAL A 256 0.94 5.01 3.68
CA VAL A 256 -0.44 5.47 3.58
C VAL A 256 -0.87 5.96 4.96
N ASP A 257 -1.28 7.22 5.04
CA ASP A 257 -1.63 7.88 6.30
C ASP A 257 -2.67 8.97 6.05
N ASN A 258 -3.58 9.20 6.99
CA ASN A 258 -4.56 10.28 6.87
C ASN A 258 -4.01 11.65 7.32
N SER A 259 -2.80 11.71 7.87
CA SER A 259 -2.08 12.94 8.22
C SER A 259 -0.80 13.08 7.38
N ALA A 260 -0.67 14.21 6.67
CA ALA A 260 0.52 14.50 5.87
C ALA A 260 1.77 14.72 6.74
N GLU A 261 1.57 15.21 7.97
CA GLU A 261 2.62 15.39 8.97
C GLU A 261 3.27 14.06 9.34
N SER A 262 2.52 12.95 9.36
CA SER A 262 3.04 11.63 9.65
C SER A 262 4.20 11.22 8.75
N PHE A 263 4.17 11.60 7.46
CA PHE A 263 5.19 11.23 6.48
C PHE A 263 5.97 12.43 5.92
N MET A 264 5.98 13.55 6.64
CA MET A 264 6.62 14.80 6.19
C MET A 264 8.13 14.72 5.94
N LEU A 265 8.81 13.68 6.43
CA LEU A 265 10.25 13.47 6.16
C LEU A 265 10.52 12.82 4.80
N GLN A 266 9.51 12.15 4.21
CA GLN A 266 9.55 11.52 2.89
C GLN A 266 8.21 11.73 2.16
N PRO A 267 7.82 12.98 1.87
CA PRO A 267 6.50 13.31 1.31
C PRO A 267 6.23 12.60 -0.03
N GLU A 268 7.26 12.39 -0.84
CA GLU A 268 7.18 11.69 -2.13
C GLU A 268 6.89 10.19 -2.03
N ASN A 269 7.02 9.61 -0.84
CA ASN A 269 6.66 8.21 -0.55
C ASN A 269 5.26 8.08 0.04
N GLY A 270 4.56 9.20 0.26
CA GLY A 270 3.31 9.26 1.00
C GLY A 270 2.07 9.30 0.11
N ILE A 271 1.06 8.52 0.49
CA ILE A 271 -0.31 8.64 0.02
C ILE A 271 -1.15 9.18 1.17
N LEU A 272 -1.74 10.36 0.98
CA LEU A 272 -2.69 10.93 1.93
C LEU A 272 -4.03 10.20 1.80
N ALA A 273 -4.38 9.39 2.81
CA ALA A 273 -5.64 8.68 2.88
C ALA A 273 -6.79 9.62 3.32
N SER A 274 -8.02 9.28 2.92
CA SER A 274 -9.19 9.94 3.50
C SER A 274 -9.36 9.51 4.96
N THR A 275 -9.51 10.51 5.84
CA THR A 275 -9.89 10.32 7.24
C THR A 275 -11.25 9.65 7.32
N TRP A 276 -11.34 8.56 8.06
CA TRP A 276 -12.54 7.76 8.24
C TRP A 276 -12.97 7.74 9.70
N ILE A 277 -14.20 8.19 9.96
CA ILE A 277 -14.76 8.38 11.31
C ILE A 277 -16.09 7.63 11.48
N GLY A 278 -16.23 6.46 10.85
CA GLY A 278 -17.40 5.59 11.04
C GLY A 278 -18.42 5.55 9.90
N ASP A 279 -18.13 6.13 8.72
CA ASP A 279 -19.03 6.04 7.56
C ASP A 279 -19.08 4.60 7.02
N VAL A 280 -20.22 3.94 7.23
CA VAL A 280 -20.46 2.55 6.81
C VAL A 280 -20.63 2.38 5.31
N THR A 281 -20.79 3.49 4.57
CA THR A 281 -20.91 3.49 3.11
C THR A 281 -19.59 3.78 2.39
N ASP A 282 -18.48 3.89 3.13
CA ASP A 282 -17.15 4.04 2.55
C ASP A 282 -16.72 2.75 1.82
N PHE A 283 -16.23 2.90 0.59
CA PHE A 283 -15.61 1.81 -0.20
C PHE A 283 -14.18 2.16 -0.62
N THR A 284 -13.62 3.25 -0.09
CA THR A 284 -12.39 3.88 -0.58
C THR A 284 -11.18 2.93 -0.50
N LEU A 285 -11.11 2.06 0.51
CA LEU A 285 -9.98 1.12 0.63
C LEU A 285 -9.87 0.17 -0.58
N LEU A 286 -11.00 -0.43 -0.99
CA LEU A 286 -11.03 -1.45 -2.03
C LEU A 286 -11.21 -0.87 -3.43
N ASP A 287 -12.02 0.17 -3.58
CA ASP A 287 -12.39 0.72 -4.89
C ASP A 287 -11.36 1.73 -5.40
N ASN A 288 -10.59 2.34 -4.49
CA ASN A 288 -9.68 3.43 -4.79
C ASN A 288 -8.24 3.05 -4.40
N LEU A 289 -7.98 2.89 -3.10
CA LEU A 289 -6.61 2.76 -2.61
C LEU A 289 -5.94 1.46 -3.11
N PHE A 290 -6.65 0.33 -3.08
CA PHE A 290 -6.09 -0.94 -3.54
C PHE A 290 -5.67 -0.91 -5.02
N PRO A 291 -6.54 -0.55 -5.99
CA PRO A 291 -6.14 -0.40 -7.39
C PRO A 291 -4.92 0.50 -7.57
N MET A 292 -4.88 1.65 -6.88
CA MET A 292 -3.76 2.57 -6.97
C MET A 292 -2.44 1.94 -6.49
N LEU A 293 -2.44 1.33 -5.31
CA LEU A 293 -1.27 0.63 -4.76
C LEU A 293 -0.77 -0.44 -5.72
N THR A 294 -1.68 -1.24 -6.30
CA THR A 294 -1.30 -2.29 -7.24
C THR A 294 -0.71 -1.77 -8.54
N ALA A 295 -1.19 -0.62 -9.03
CA ALA A 295 -0.63 0.02 -10.22
C ALA A 295 0.78 0.57 -9.97
N VAL A 296 0.97 1.32 -8.87
CA VAL A 296 2.28 1.93 -8.56
C VAL A 296 3.34 0.90 -8.19
N ALA A 297 2.95 -0.25 -7.63
CA ALA A 297 3.88 -1.33 -7.28
C ALA A 297 4.61 -1.93 -8.49
N MET A 298 4.07 -1.71 -9.70
CA MET A 298 4.70 -2.14 -10.95
C MET A 298 5.82 -1.20 -11.44
N ALA A 299 5.96 -0.02 -10.86
CA ALA A 299 7.01 0.91 -11.23
C ALA A 299 8.36 0.52 -10.60
N ARG A 300 9.46 0.84 -11.29
CA ARG A 300 10.83 0.77 -10.77
C ARG A 300 10.98 1.68 -9.55
N ASP A 301 10.41 2.88 -9.64
CA ASP A 301 10.34 3.85 -8.55
C ASP A 301 8.87 4.23 -8.31
N VAL A 302 8.35 3.85 -7.15
CA VAL A 302 6.95 4.10 -6.77
C VAL A 302 6.64 5.59 -6.65
N ARG A 303 7.63 6.44 -6.36
CA ARG A 303 7.46 7.89 -6.14
C ARG A 303 7.11 8.60 -7.45
N VAL A 304 7.79 8.21 -8.53
CA VAL A 304 7.48 8.67 -9.90
C VAL A 304 6.07 8.24 -10.30
N ALA A 305 5.65 7.05 -9.84
CA ALA A 305 4.33 6.52 -10.14
C ALA A 305 3.18 7.21 -9.41
N MET A 306 3.41 7.57 -8.15
CA MET A 306 2.44 8.31 -7.33
C MET A 306 2.35 9.79 -7.74
N HIS A 307 3.45 10.37 -8.24
CA HIS A 307 3.53 11.79 -8.60
C HIS A 307 4.11 12.03 -10.01
N PRO A 308 3.38 11.68 -11.09
CA PRO A 308 3.88 11.71 -12.47
C PRO A 308 4.12 13.12 -13.08
N SER A 309 4.26 14.16 -12.26
CA SER A 309 4.38 15.56 -12.69
C SER A 309 5.51 16.34 -11.97
N ALA A 310 6.52 15.65 -11.44
CA ALA A 310 7.72 16.28 -10.88
C ALA A 310 8.81 16.47 -11.94
#